data_AF-A0A7S2JEH1-F1
#
_entry.id   AF-A0A7S2JEH1-F1
#
_cell.length_a   1.000
_cell.length_b   1.000
_cell.length_c   1.000
_cell.angle_alpha   90.00
_cell.angle_beta   90.00
_cell.angle_gamma   90.00
#
_symmetry.space_group_name_H-M   'P 1'
#
loop_
_entity.id
_entity.type
_entity.pdbx_description
1 polymer ?
#
loop_
_entity_poly.entity_id
_entity_poly.type
_entity_poly.pdbx_seq_one_letter_code
_entity_poly.pdbx_strand_id
1 'polypeptide(L)'
;GWSSQGYTAPAPAMTWVWQIFLGLEYLHRRPLLHRDVKPQNVLLTHGSRAKLTDFGVSRLAGTSDGVFTFGTPPGTPMYIAPEVVREGVRYGPRADLFSYAALVLVTLTGGWWNGGEPIPPCASFDPKNGDRLEKLLDNWRVMKRAIEDPATEGVKPLPSEDAKAFVLSLTYREDADWERRDPVHEFVRRHPFMREAALPVAGDWAAVVKWLEEIDRPGQPTP
;
A
#
# COMPACT_ATOMS: atom_id res chain seq x y z
N GLY A 1 24.58 10.70 7.26
CA GLY A 1 24.00 9.72 6.33
C GLY A 1 22.78 9.12 7.00
N TRP A 2 21.64 9.12 6.34
CA TRP A 2 20.45 8.42 6.84
C TRP A 2 20.72 6.93 6.81
N SER A 3 20.60 6.26 7.97
CA SER A 3 20.49 4.81 8.04
C SER A 3 19.06 4.46 8.43
N SER A 4 18.44 3.52 7.72
CA SER A 4 17.15 2.91 8.11
C SER A 4 17.18 2.41 9.56
N GLN A 5 18.38 2.09 10.09
CA GLN A 5 18.63 1.70 11.48
C GLN A 5 18.14 2.72 12.52
N GLY A 6 18.04 4.01 12.19
CA GLY A 6 17.53 5.05 13.10
C GLY A 6 16.02 5.29 13.06
N TYR A 7 15.29 4.72 12.09
CA TYR A 7 13.87 5.03 11.90
C TYR A 7 12.98 4.43 12.99
N THR A 8 12.15 5.24 13.62
CA THR A 8 11.07 4.76 14.49
C THR A 8 9.75 5.21 13.89
N ALA A 9 8.84 4.26 13.66
CA ALA A 9 7.51 4.60 13.17
C ALA A 9 6.84 5.59 14.14
N PRO A 10 6.25 6.69 13.64
CA PRO A 10 5.50 7.61 14.48
C PRO A 10 4.39 6.87 15.24
N ALA A 11 4.07 7.32 16.46
CA ALA A 11 2.99 6.76 17.26
C ALA A 11 1.66 6.56 16.48
N PRO A 12 1.19 7.52 15.65
CA PRO A 12 -0.05 7.36 14.87
C PRO A 12 0.11 6.53 13.57
N ALA A 13 1.28 5.95 13.29
CA ALA A 13 1.55 5.24 12.03
C ALA A 13 0.54 4.12 11.75
N MET A 14 0.16 3.36 12.78
CA MET A 14 -0.82 2.29 12.65
C MET A 14 -2.22 2.84 12.30
N THR A 15 -2.61 3.93 12.95
CA THR A 15 -3.87 4.62 12.65
C THR A 15 -3.89 5.13 11.22
N TRP A 16 -2.80 5.70 10.72
CA TRP A 16 -2.71 6.14 9.32
C TRP A 16 -2.90 4.99 8.35
N VAL A 17 -2.27 3.85 8.60
CA VAL A 17 -2.42 2.63 7.79
C VAL A 17 -3.90 2.23 7.68
N TRP A 18 -4.64 2.20 8.80
CA TRP A 18 -6.07 1.90 8.79
C TRP A 18 -6.91 2.94 8.05
N GLN A 19 -6.63 4.22 8.24
CA GLN A 19 -7.33 5.32 7.57
C GLN A 19 -7.13 5.30 6.05
N ILE A 20 -5.90 5.01 5.59
CA ILE A 20 -5.58 4.88 4.15
C ILE A 20 -6.36 3.73 3.54
N PHE A 21 -6.44 2.57 4.22
CA PHE A 21 -7.24 1.45 3.76
C PHE A 21 -8.74 1.79 3.63
N LEU A 22 -9.32 2.48 4.62
CA LEU A 22 -10.71 2.95 4.53
C LEU A 22 -10.93 3.90 3.35
N GLY A 23 -9.94 4.75 3.06
CA GLY A 23 -9.92 5.58 1.86
C GLY A 23 -9.98 4.74 0.58
N LEU A 24 -9.09 3.75 0.43
CA LEU A 24 -9.10 2.86 -0.73
C LEU A 24 -10.40 2.07 -0.86
N GLU A 25 -10.94 1.56 0.25
CA GLU A 25 -12.22 0.87 0.24
C GLU A 25 -13.34 1.78 -0.25
N TYR A 26 -13.36 3.04 0.20
CA TYR A 26 -14.33 4.03 -0.24
C TYR A 26 -14.25 4.29 -1.75
N LEU A 27 -13.04 4.38 -2.31
CA LEU A 27 -12.81 4.59 -3.74
C LEU A 27 -13.24 3.37 -4.57
N HIS A 28 -12.82 2.18 -4.17
CA HIS A 28 -13.09 0.95 -4.90
C HIS A 28 -14.58 0.59 -4.92
N ARG A 29 -15.34 0.96 -3.88
CA ARG A 29 -16.81 0.82 -3.86
C ARG A 29 -17.53 1.85 -4.76
N ARG A 30 -16.82 2.85 -5.31
CA ARG A 30 -17.30 3.86 -6.27
C ARG A 30 -16.65 3.70 -7.64
N PRO A 31 -16.54 2.45 -8.11
CA PRO A 31 -15.64 2.00 -9.19
C PRO A 31 -14.42 2.87 -9.50
N LEU A 32 -13.71 3.40 -8.50
CA LEU A 32 -12.56 4.28 -8.72
C LEU A 32 -11.27 3.58 -8.29
N LEU A 33 -10.33 3.43 -9.21
CA LEU A 33 -8.95 3.00 -8.93
C LEU A 33 -8.07 4.23 -8.75
N HIS A 34 -7.22 4.24 -7.72
CA HIS A 34 -6.28 5.33 -7.46
C HIS A 34 -5.10 5.29 -8.43
N ARG A 35 -4.47 4.12 -8.58
CA ARG A 35 -3.31 3.80 -9.45
C ARG A 35 -1.99 4.51 -9.14
N ASP A 36 -1.86 5.16 -7.98
CA ASP A 36 -0.59 5.77 -7.53
C ASP A 36 -0.56 5.92 -6.00
N VAL A 37 -0.86 4.85 -5.27
CA VAL A 37 -0.82 4.85 -3.81
C VAL A 37 0.63 4.82 -3.34
N LYS A 38 1.07 5.88 -2.67
CA LYS A 38 2.44 6.07 -2.15
C LYS A 38 2.45 7.12 -1.04
N PRO A 39 3.51 7.19 -0.20
CA PRO A 39 3.58 8.16 0.90
C PRO A 39 3.37 9.61 0.48
N GLN A 40 3.87 10.03 -0.68
CA GLN A 40 3.75 11.40 -1.19
C GLN A 40 2.30 11.77 -1.55
N ASN A 41 1.46 10.77 -1.81
CA ASN A 41 0.03 10.93 -2.11
C ASN A 41 -0.85 10.69 -0.86
N VAL A 42 -0.26 10.75 0.34
CA VAL A 42 -0.97 10.74 1.61
C VAL A 42 -0.70 12.05 2.35
N LEU A 43 -1.74 12.86 2.51
CA LEU A 43 -1.68 14.08 3.32
C LEU A 43 -1.97 13.75 4.78
N LEU A 44 -1.08 14.21 5.66
CA LEU A 44 -1.27 14.16 7.11
C LEU A 44 -1.78 15.50 7.60
N THR A 45 -2.91 15.49 8.30
CA THR A 45 -3.48 16.69 8.92
C THR A 45 -2.97 16.87 10.36
N HIS A 46 -3.11 18.07 10.91
CA HIS A 46 -2.77 18.35 12.31
C HIS A 46 -3.50 17.46 13.34
N GLY A 47 -4.66 16.91 12.99
CA GLY A 47 -5.42 15.98 13.83
C GLY A 47 -5.03 14.51 13.62
N SER A 48 -3.79 14.21 13.23
CA SER A 48 -3.29 12.86 12.95
C SER A 48 -4.05 12.08 11.86
N ARG A 49 -4.85 12.76 11.02
CA ARG A 49 -5.58 12.08 9.93
C ARG A 49 -4.74 11.95 8.67
N ALA A 50 -4.78 10.77 8.06
CA ALA A 50 -4.27 10.47 6.73
C ALA A 50 -5.39 10.59 5.68
N LYS A 51 -5.08 11.21 4.54
CA LYS A 51 -5.99 11.39 3.40
C LYS A 51 -5.27 11.08 2.10
N LEU A 52 -5.85 10.23 1.27
CA LEU A 52 -5.38 10.02 -0.10
C LEU A 52 -5.60 11.29 -0.94
N THR A 53 -4.62 11.62 -1.76
CA THR A 53 -4.63 12.74 -2.71
C THR A 53 -4.07 12.30 -4.06
N ASP A 54 -4.03 13.23 -5.02
CA ASP A 54 -3.49 13.04 -6.37
C ASP A 54 -4.19 11.93 -7.17
N PHE A 55 -5.33 12.31 -7.73
CA PHE A 55 -6.14 11.47 -8.61
C PHE A 55 -5.76 11.64 -10.10
N GLY A 56 -4.60 12.24 -10.40
CA GLY A 56 -4.21 12.59 -11.77
C GLY A 56 -4.09 11.39 -12.71
N VAL A 57 -3.78 10.21 -12.16
CA VAL A 57 -3.75 8.94 -12.88
C VAL A 57 -4.86 7.99 -12.45
N SER A 58 -5.89 8.44 -11.75
CA SER A 58 -6.99 7.55 -11.33
C SER A 58 -7.87 7.10 -12.49
N ARG A 59 -8.70 6.07 -12.27
CA ARG A 59 -9.63 5.53 -13.29
C ARG A 59 -11.00 5.21 -12.70
N LEU A 60 -12.03 5.86 -13.21
CA LEU A 60 -13.44 5.64 -12.85
C LEU A 60 -14.08 4.57 -13.75
N ALA A 61 -13.69 3.31 -13.56
CA ALA A 61 -14.23 2.18 -14.32
C ALA A 61 -14.22 0.85 -13.55
N GLY A 62 -13.80 0.84 -12.27
CA GLY A 62 -13.63 -0.34 -11.43
C GLY A 62 -12.47 -1.26 -11.84
N THR A 63 -12.14 -1.29 -13.13
CA THR A 63 -11.03 -2.02 -13.73
C THR A 63 -10.33 -1.17 -14.79
N SER A 64 -9.09 -1.50 -15.10
CA SER A 64 -8.31 -0.94 -16.19
C SER A 64 -7.97 -2.01 -17.20
N ASP A 65 -8.03 -1.71 -18.51
CA ASP A 65 -7.69 -2.67 -19.58
C ASP A 65 -6.18 -2.77 -19.85
N GLY A 66 -5.34 -2.27 -18.95
CA GLY A 66 -3.87 -2.36 -19.10
C GLY A 66 -3.26 -1.47 -20.17
N VAL A 67 -4.03 -0.56 -20.78
CA VAL A 67 -3.53 0.35 -21.82
C VAL A 67 -2.61 1.40 -21.20
N PHE A 68 -1.40 1.53 -21.77
CA PHE A 68 -0.42 2.50 -21.33
C PHE A 68 -0.65 3.85 -21.99
N THR A 69 -0.39 4.91 -21.23
CA THR A 69 -0.44 6.29 -21.75
C THR A 69 0.99 6.70 -22.05
N PHE A 70 1.29 7.02 -23.32
CA PHE A 70 2.65 7.33 -23.78
C PHE A 70 3.68 6.19 -23.53
N GLY A 71 3.24 4.94 -23.60
CA GLY A 71 4.11 3.76 -23.45
C GLY A 71 4.56 3.49 -22.02
N THR A 72 3.96 4.13 -21.02
CA THR A 72 4.26 3.88 -19.61
C THR A 72 3.03 3.43 -18.81
N PRO A 73 3.21 2.53 -17.83
CA PRO A 73 2.18 2.20 -16.87
C PRO A 73 1.91 3.40 -15.94
N PRO A 74 0.69 3.56 -15.41
CA PRO A 74 0.43 4.55 -14.39
C PRO A 74 1.11 4.20 -13.06
N GLY A 75 1.41 5.23 -12.27
CA GLY A 75 1.94 5.10 -10.93
C GLY A 75 3.45 5.25 -10.83
N THR A 76 3.97 5.10 -9.62
CA THR A 76 5.38 5.29 -9.29
C THR A 76 6.12 3.94 -9.27
N PRO A 77 7.17 3.73 -10.08
CA PRO A 77 7.77 2.41 -10.37
C PRO A 77 7.93 1.46 -9.16
N MET A 78 8.41 1.97 -8.03
CA MET A 78 8.68 1.21 -6.81
C MET A 78 7.42 0.69 -6.09
N TYR A 79 6.24 1.24 -6.41
CA TYR A 79 4.95 0.91 -5.82
C TYR A 79 4.02 0.18 -6.80
N ILE A 80 4.41 0.03 -8.07
CA ILE A 80 3.56 -0.55 -9.12
C ILE A 80 3.43 -2.07 -8.93
N ALA A 81 2.19 -2.56 -8.99
CA ALA A 81 1.89 -3.99 -8.99
C ALA A 81 2.36 -4.68 -10.29
N PRO A 82 2.83 -5.94 -10.26
CA PRO A 82 3.37 -6.62 -11.45
C PRO A 82 2.41 -6.68 -12.65
N GLU A 83 1.11 -6.82 -12.40
CA GLU A 83 0.07 -6.83 -13.44
C GLU A 83 -0.09 -5.47 -14.14
N VAL A 84 0.21 -4.36 -13.46
CA VAL A 84 0.15 -3.01 -14.04
C VAL A 84 1.33 -2.74 -14.97
N VAL A 85 2.46 -3.42 -14.77
CA VAL A 85 3.67 -3.35 -15.61
C VAL A 85 3.48 -4.03 -16.98
N ARG A 86 2.45 -4.89 -17.13
CA ARG A 86 2.19 -5.62 -18.37
C ARG A 86 1.15 -4.89 -19.22
N GLU A 87 1.58 -4.36 -20.37
CA GLU A 87 0.67 -3.69 -21.30
C GLU A 87 -0.43 -4.65 -21.79
N GLY A 88 -1.66 -4.15 -21.85
CA GLY A 88 -2.84 -4.90 -22.28
C GLY A 88 -3.36 -5.92 -21.27
N VAL A 89 -2.75 -6.03 -20.08
CA VAL A 89 -3.25 -6.88 -19.00
C VAL A 89 -4.26 -6.11 -18.16
N ARG A 90 -5.49 -6.63 -18.07
CA ARG A 90 -6.53 -6.04 -17.23
C ARG A 90 -6.15 -6.16 -15.76
N TYR A 91 -6.40 -5.11 -14.98
CA TYR A 91 -6.21 -5.09 -13.53
C TYR A 91 -7.32 -4.31 -12.83
N GLY A 92 -7.41 -4.44 -11.51
CA GLY A 92 -8.46 -3.84 -10.69
C GLY A 92 -7.97 -3.38 -9.31
N PRO A 93 -8.87 -3.34 -8.31
CA PRO A 93 -8.60 -2.85 -6.95
C PRO A 93 -7.40 -3.48 -6.23
N ARG A 94 -7.00 -4.70 -6.61
CA ARG A 94 -5.85 -5.41 -6.05
C ARG A 94 -4.52 -4.73 -6.37
N ALA A 95 -4.43 -4.00 -7.49
CA ALA A 95 -3.25 -3.21 -7.83
C ALA A 95 -3.02 -2.08 -6.81
N ASP A 96 -4.08 -1.39 -6.39
CA ASP A 96 -3.99 -0.37 -5.34
C ASP A 96 -3.65 -0.97 -3.97
N LEU A 97 -4.12 -2.20 -3.69
CA LEU A 97 -3.76 -2.92 -2.46
C LEU A 97 -2.30 -3.35 -2.41
N PHE A 98 -1.70 -3.70 -3.55
CA PHE A 98 -0.26 -3.94 -3.65
C PHE A 98 0.53 -2.68 -3.30
N SER A 99 0.17 -1.55 -3.92
CA SER A 99 0.82 -0.27 -3.67
C SER A 99 0.63 0.18 -2.21
N TYR A 100 -0.55 -0.07 -1.64
CA TYR A 100 -0.81 0.10 -0.20
C TYR A 100 0.09 -0.77 0.66
N ALA A 101 0.35 -2.03 0.31
CA ALA A 101 1.25 -2.89 1.08
C ALA A 101 2.69 -2.36 1.09
N ALA A 102 3.17 -1.86 -0.05
CA ALA A 102 4.47 -1.19 -0.14
C ALA A 102 4.50 0.08 0.73
N LEU A 103 3.41 0.86 0.76
CA LEU A 103 3.25 2.01 1.65
C LEU A 103 3.29 1.60 3.13
N VAL A 104 2.58 0.53 3.52
CA VAL A 104 2.58 0.00 4.90
C VAL A 104 3.99 -0.42 5.31
N LEU A 105 4.70 -1.13 4.43
CA LEU A 105 6.09 -1.52 4.68
C LEU A 105 6.96 -0.29 4.97
N VAL A 106 6.94 0.71 4.10
CA VAL A 106 7.72 1.95 4.29
C VAL A 106 7.30 2.68 5.56
N THR A 107 6.01 2.77 5.84
CA THR A 107 5.47 3.48 7.01
C THR A 107 5.93 2.85 8.33
N LEU A 108 6.01 1.51 8.38
CA LEU A 108 6.34 0.80 9.62
C LEU A 108 7.84 0.55 9.78
N THR A 109 8.61 0.48 8.70
CA THR A 109 10.04 0.08 8.76
C THR A 109 11.00 1.18 8.32
N GLY A 110 10.51 2.22 7.63
CA GLY A 110 11.32 3.25 7.00
C GLY A 110 11.88 2.84 5.63
N GLY A 111 11.66 1.59 5.19
CA GLY A 111 12.07 1.11 3.88
C GLY A 111 13.59 1.20 3.61
N TRP A 112 13.94 1.27 2.33
CA TRP A 112 15.28 1.62 1.83
C TRP A 112 15.41 3.13 1.62
N TRP A 113 16.64 3.63 1.63
CA TRP A 113 16.94 5.02 1.28
C TRP A 113 17.49 5.11 -0.14
N ASN A 114 16.85 5.88 -1.02
CA ASN A 114 17.30 6.03 -2.41
C ASN A 114 18.16 7.29 -2.67
N GLY A 115 18.51 8.04 -1.62
CA GLY A 115 19.24 9.30 -1.74
C GLY A 115 18.38 10.56 -1.56
N GLY A 116 17.05 10.45 -1.61
CA GLY A 116 16.14 11.57 -1.37
C GLY A 116 14.99 11.24 -0.42
N GLU A 117 14.48 10.01 -0.45
CA GLU A 117 13.30 9.61 0.30
C GLU A 117 13.31 8.10 0.65
N PRO A 118 12.53 7.69 1.67
CA PRO A 118 12.32 6.28 1.94
C PRO A 118 11.45 5.64 0.85
N ILE A 119 11.87 4.48 0.35
CA ILE A 119 11.18 3.69 -0.67
C ILE A 119 11.00 2.25 -0.20
N PRO A 120 10.03 1.49 -0.73
CA PRO A 120 10.00 0.06 -0.48
C PRO A 120 11.26 -0.60 -1.06
N PRO A 121 11.64 -1.80 -0.60
CA PRO A 121 12.59 -2.65 -1.29
C PRO A 121 12.10 -2.97 -2.70
N CYS A 122 12.95 -2.80 -3.73
CA CYS A 122 12.58 -2.98 -5.14
C CYS A 122 13.73 -3.53 -5.97
N ALA A 123 13.41 -3.95 -7.19
CA ALA A 123 14.44 -4.07 -8.21
C ALA A 123 15.05 -2.69 -8.51
N SER A 124 16.36 -2.66 -8.77
CA SER A 124 17.03 -1.46 -9.25
C SER A 124 16.45 -1.07 -10.63
N PHE A 125 15.90 0.13 -10.73
CA PHE A 125 15.27 0.65 -11.93
C PHE A 125 15.63 2.13 -12.13
N ASP A 126 16.34 2.43 -13.21
CA ASP A 126 16.56 3.80 -13.66
C ASP A 126 16.28 3.92 -15.18
N PRO A 127 15.15 4.53 -15.57
CA PRO A 127 14.81 4.66 -16.98
C PRO A 127 15.80 5.55 -17.74
N LYS A 128 16.54 6.44 -17.06
CA LYS A 128 17.59 7.27 -17.69
C LYS A 128 18.81 6.44 -18.11
N ASN A 129 19.02 5.30 -17.47
CA ASN A 129 20.07 4.34 -17.83
C ASN A 129 19.60 3.30 -18.86
N GLY A 130 18.39 3.45 -19.42
CA GLY A 130 17.82 2.52 -20.40
C GLY A 130 17.22 1.24 -19.78
N ASP A 131 16.97 1.23 -18.47
CA ASP A 131 16.30 0.11 -17.83
C ASP A 131 14.88 -0.07 -18.37
N ARG A 132 14.54 -1.32 -18.67
CA ARG A 132 13.21 -1.67 -19.16
C ARG A 132 12.24 -1.93 -18.01
N LEU A 133 10.96 -1.69 -18.27
CA LEU A 133 9.87 -1.82 -17.30
C LEU A 133 9.76 -3.22 -16.69
N GLU A 134 10.17 -4.25 -17.42
CA GLU A 134 10.12 -5.66 -16.98
C GLU A 134 10.91 -5.90 -15.70
N LYS A 135 11.90 -5.06 -15.36
CA LYS A 135 12.59 -5.14 -14.06
C LYS A 135 11.62 -4.96 -12.88
N LEU A 136 10.56 -4.17 -13.05
CA LEU A 136 9.57 -3.92 -12.01
C LEU A 136 8.71 -5.16 -11.72
N LEU A 137 8.68 -6.16 -12.61
CA LEU A 137 8.00 -7.44 -12.37
C LEU A 137 8.57 -8.21 -11.18
N ASP A 138 9.81 -7.90 -10.76
CA ASP A 138 10.48 -8.51 -9.62
C ASP A 138 10.33 -7.75 -8.31
N ASN A 139 9.71 -6.56 -8.30
CA ASN A 139 9.55 -5.74 -7.08
C ASN A 139 8.92 -6.53 -5.93
N TRP A 140 7.91 -7.35 -6.22
CA TRP A 140 7.27 -8.16 -5.20
C TRP A 140 8.19 -9.23 -4.59
N ARG A 141 9.11 -9.80 -5.39
CA ARG A 141 10.09 -10.79 -4.91
C ARG A 141 11.12 -10.13 -4.00
N VAL A 142 11.53 -8.91 -4.35
CA VAL A 142 12.45 -8.12 -3.53
C VAL A 142 11.79 -7.73 -2.22
N MET A 143 10.55 -7.21 -2.26
CA MET A 143 9.78 -6.93 -1.04
C MET A 143 9.60 -8.16 -0.17
N LYS A 144 9.21 -9.30 -0.76
CA LYS A 144 9.04 -10.57 -0.03
C LYS A 144 10.33 -10.95 0.69
N ARG A 145 11.46 -10.97 -0.01
CA ARG A 145 12.76 -11.28 0.57
C ARG A 145 13.12 -10.36 1.72
N ALA A 146 12.91 -9.04 1.56
CA ALA A 146 13.17 -8.06 2.60
C ALA A 146 12.24 -8.17 3.82
N ILE A 147 11.03 -8.68 3.63
CA ILE A 147 10.11 -8.96 4.74
C ILE A 147 10.48 -10.28 5.45
N GLU A 148 10.98 -11.28 4.71
CA GLU A 148 11.35 -12.59 5.24
C GLU A 148 12.73 -12.57 5.93
N ASP A 149 13.68 -11.82 5.40
CA ASP A 149 15.05 -11.63 5.92
C ASP A 149 15.46 -10.15 5.93
N PRO A 150 14.86 -9.33 6.82
CA PRO A 150 15.09 -7.88 6.86
C PRO A 150 16.54 -7.50 7.19
N ALA A 151 17.23 -8.33 7.97
CA ALA A 151 18.61 -8.06 8.38
C ALA A 151 19.58 -8.10 7.19
N THR A 152 19.47 -9.14 6.35
CA THR A 152 20.29 -9.28 5.14
C THR A 152 19.96 -8.20 4.11
N GLU A 153 18.68 -7.84 3.99
CA GLU A 153 18.20 -6.86 3.01
C GLU A 153 18.30 -5.41 3.50
N GLY A 154 18.85 -5.15 4.70
CA GLY A 154 19.08 -3.80 5.21
C GLY A 154 17.81 -3.00 5.54
N VAL A 155 16.70 -3.68 5.85
CA VAL A 155 15.41 -3.10 6.24
C VAL A 155 15.13 -3.40 7.70
N LYS A 156 14.36 -2.55 8.39
CA LYS A 156 13.86 -2.92 9.73
C LYS A 156 12.79 -4.01 9.61
N PRO A 157 12.72 -4.96 10.56
CA PRO A 157 11.62 -5.92 10.59
C PRO A 157 10.28 -5.18 10.79
N LEU A 158 9.21 -5.74 10.24
CA LEU A 158 7.85 -5.33 10.60
C LEU A 158 7.59 -5.59 12.09
N PRO A 159 6.71 -4.81 12.74
CA PRO A 159 6.58 -4.79 14.20
C PRO A 159 6.00 -6.07 14.82
N SER A 160 5.38 -6.94 14.02
CA SER A 160 4.81 -8.21 14.47
C SER A 160 4.71 -9.22 13.32
N GLU A 161 4.53 -10.50 13.66
CA GLU A 161 4.23 -11.55 12.67
C GLU A 161 2.90 -11.28 11.94
N ASP A 162 1.92 -10.67 12.61
CA ASP A 162 0.67 -10.27 11.96
C ASP A 162 0.90 -9.14 10.95
N ALA A 163 1.76 -8.16 11.24
CA ALA A 163 2.14 -7.13 10.27
C ALA A 163 2.88 -7.73 9.06
N LYS A 164 3.79 -8.67 9.31
CA LYS A 164 4.49 -9.44 8.28
C LYS A 164 3.52 -10.22 7.38
N ALA A 165 2.64 -11.02 7.98
CA ALA A 165 1.64 -11.79 7.27
C ALA A 165 0.69 -10.88 6.48
N PHE A 166 0.33 -9.73 7.04
CA PHE A 166 -0.54 -8.74 6.38
C PHE A 166 0.08 -8.21 5.10
N VAL A 167 1.29 -7.65 5.17
CA VAL A 167 1.96 -7.07 4.00
C VAL A 167 2.19 -8.15 2.95
N LEU A 168 2.69 -9.33 3.33
CA LEU A 168 2.87 -10.46 2.40
C LEU A 168 1.56 -10.93 1.78
N SER A 169 0.43 -10.83 2.50
CA SER A 169 -0.86 -11.22 1.95
C SER A 169 -1.29 -10.36 0.78
N LEU A 170 -0.80 -9.11 0.67
CA LEU A 170 -1.19 -8.11 -0.31
C LEU A 170 -0.24 -7.97 -1.50
N THR A 171 1.01 -8.45 -1.40
CA THR A 171 2.11 -8.12 -2.32
C THR A 171 2.32 -9.08 -3.48
N TYR A 172 1.42 -10.03 -3.78
CA TYR A 172 1.42 -10.95 -4.94
C TYR A 172 1.43 -12.42 -4.53
N ARG A 173 0.61 -13.22 -5.22
CA ARG A 173 0.55 -14.68 -5.05
C ARG A 173 0.63 -15.32 -6.43
N GLU A 174 1.47 -16.34 -6.57
CA GLU A 174 1.69 -17.14 -7.79
C GLU A 174 0.44 -17.90 -8.27
N ASP A 175 -0.70 -17.68 -7.62
CA ASP A 175 -1.91 -18.48 -7.77
C ASP A 175 -2.90 -17.74 -8.68
N ALA A 176 -3.28 -18.38 -9.80
CA ALA A 176 -4.15 -17.81 -10.83
C ALA A 176 -5.55 -17.42 -10.30
N ASP A 177 -5.91 -17.89 -9.11
CA ASP A 177 -7.17 -17.56 -8.43
C ASP A 177 -7.08 -16.30 -7.55
N TRP A 178 -5.96 -15.58 -7.51
CA TRP A 178 -5.82 -14.34 -6.73
C TRP A 178 -6.90 -13.31 -7.07
N GLU A 179 -7.27 -13.15 -8.34
CA GLU A 179 -8.37 -12.25 -8.74
C GLU A 179 -9.76 -12.77 -8.35
N ARG A 180 -9.90 -14.06 -8.04
CA ARG A 180 -11.17 -14.75 -7.77
C ARG A 180 -11.44 -15.04 -6.28
N ARG A 181 -10.42 -15.00 -5.42
CA ARG A 181 -10.56 -15.19 -3.96
C ARG A 181 -11.22 -13.97 -3.32
N ASP A 182 -12.21 -14.19 -2.45
CA ASP A 182 -12.89 -13.26 -1.52
C ASP A 182 -13.20 -11.83 -2.04
N PRO A 183 -14.28 -11.17 -1.56
CA PRO A 183 -14.46 -9.77 -1.89
C PRO A 183 -13.26 -8.95 -1.35
N VAL A 184 -12.74 -8.06 -2.22
CA VAL A 184 -11.36 -7.53 -2.17
C VAL A 184 -11.02 -6.83 -0.85
N HIS A 185 -12.00 -6.30 -0.14
CA HIS A 185 -11.76 -5.52 1.09
C HIS A 185 -11.98 -6.34 2.35
N GLU A 186 -12.83 -7.35 2.27
CA GLU A 186 -13.28 -8.16 3.40
C GLU A 186 -12.16 -9.08 3.91
N PHE A 187 -11.24 -9.52 3.05
CA PHE A 187 -10.05 -10.25 3.50
C PHE A 187 -9.09 -9.32 4.27
N VAL A 188 -8.92 -8.08 3.81
CA VAL A 188 -8.09 -7.07 4.49
C VAL A 188 -8.69 -6.78 5.87
N ARG A 189 -9.99 -6.49 5.93
CA ARG A 189 -10.74 -6.22 7.17
C ARG A 189 -10.65 -7.36 8.21
N ARG A 190 -10.65 -8.62 7.76
CA ARG A 190 -10.61 -9.80 8.65
C ARG A 190 -9.20 -10.17 9.14
N HIS A 191 -8.16 -9.63 8.50
CA HIS A 191 -6.78 -9.95 8.83
C HIS A 191 -6.48 -9.54 10.29
N PRO A 192 -5.80 -10.38 11.10
CA PRO A 192 -5.46 -10.07 12.50
C PRO A 192 -4.88 -8.67 12.72
N PHE A 193 -3.92 -8.28 11.87
CA PHE A 193 -3.33 -6.93 11.82
C PHE A 193 -4.34 -5.76 11.72
N MET A 194 -5.52 -5.98 11.13
CA MET A 194 -6.55 -4.95 10.99
C MET A 194 -7.62 -5.03 12.10
N ARG A 195 -7.62 -6.08 12.94
CA ARG A 195 -8.66 -6.28 13.97
C ARG A 195 -8.57 -5.27 15.10
N GLU A 196 -7.35 -4.88 15.48
CA GLU A 196 -7.09 -3.85 16.50
C GLU A 196 -7.75 -2.52 16.17
N ALA A 197 -7.96 -2.23 14.88
CA ALA A 197 -8.62 -1.01 14.44
C ALA A 197 -10.11 -0.95 14.81
N ALA A 198 -10.74 -2.10 15.11
CA ALA A 198 -12.18 -2.22 15.31
C ALA A 198 -13.00 -1.46 14.24
N LEU A 199 -12.64 -1.67 12.96
CA LEU A 199 -13.20 -0.90 11.85
C LEU A 199 -14.73 -1.00 11.81
N PRO A 200 -15.45 0.11 11.53
CA PRO A 200 -16.89 0.09 11.34
C PRO A 200 -17.34 -0.83 10.21
N VAL A 201 -18.62 -1.20 10.20
CA VAL A 201 -19.21 -2.06 9.18
C VAL A 201 -18.90 -1.52 7.78
N ALA A 202 -18.49 -2.43 6.89
CA ALA A 202 -18.12 -2.08 5.53
C ALA A 202 -19.29 -1.43 4.78
N GLY A 203 -19.04 -0.28 4.16
CA GLY A 203 -20.06 0.50 3.45
C GLY A 203 -20.91 1.44 4.33
N ASP A 204 -20.84 1.34 5.67
CA ASP A 204 -21.44 2.33 6.57
C ASP A 204 -20.50 3.54 6.71
N TRP A 205 -20.56 4.44 5.73
CA TRP A 205 -19.69 5.61 5.69
C TRP A 205 -19.95 6.62 6.81
N ALA A 206 -21.16 6.65 7.38
CA ALA A 206 -21.45 7.50 8.53
C ALA A 206 -20.71 6.98 9.77
N ALA A 207 -20.73 5.67 10.00
CA ALA A 207 -19.97 5.04 11.07
C ALA A 207 -18.45 5.19 10.86
N VAL A 208 -17.97 5.10 9.62
CA VAL A 208 -16.56 5.38 9.28
C VAL A 208 -16.15 6.82 9.62
N VAL A 209 -16.97 7.82 9.26
CA VAL A 209 -16.68 9.22 9.61
C VAL A 209 -16.61 9.41 11.12
N LYS A 210 -17.56 8.83 11.86
CA LYS A 210 -17.54 8.88 13.33
C LYS A 210 -16.27 8.22 13.91
N TRP A 211 -15.89 7.05 13.39
CA TRP A 211 -14.66 6.36 13.81
C TRP A 211 -13.41 7.23 13.56
N LEU A 212 -13.33 7.91 12.40
CA LEU A 212 -12.25 8.87 12.08
C LEU A 212 -12.21 10.10 13.00
N GLU A 213 -13.30 10.42 13.69
CA GLU A 213 -13.40 11.51 14.68
C GLU A 213 -13.03 11.07 16.11
N GLU A 214 -12.98 9.76 16.35
CA GLU A 214 -12.81 9.17 17.67
C GLU A 214 -11.45 8.48 17.84
N ILE A 215 -10.91 7.87 16.78
CA ILE A 215 -9.70 7.03 16.83
C ILE A 215 -8.44 7.75 17.35
N ASP A 216 -8.37 9.08 17.17
CA ASP A 216 -7.22 9.90 17.60
C ASP A 216 -7.49 10.68 18.90
N ARG A 217 -8.59 10.42 19.62
CA ARG A 217 -8.90 11.13 20.88
C ARG A 217 -8.04 10.58 22.04
N PRO A 218 -7.24 11.43 22.71
CA PRO A 218 -6.47 10.99 23.86
C PRO A 218 -7.39 10.54 25.02
N GLY A 219 -7.15 9.34 25.55
CA GLY A 219 -7.78 8.86 26.80
C GLY A 219 -8.91 7.84 26.68
N GLN A 220 -9.20 7.29 25.49
CA GLN A 220 -10.02 6.07 25.41
C GLN A 220 -9.14 4.82 25.39
N PRO A 221 -9.51 3.76 26.15
CA PRO A 221 -8.87 2.47 25.99
C PRO A 221 -9.19 1.96 24.58
N THR A 222 -8.18 1.45 23.89
CA THR A 222 -8.39 0.57 22.74
C THR A 222 -9.37 -0.53 23.16
N PRO A 223 -10.43 -0.79 22.36
CA PRO A 223 -11.45 -1.78 22.71
C PRO A 223 -10.87 -3.18 22.90
#